data_AF-I2CCQ9-F1
#
_entry.id   AF-I2CCQ9-F1
#
_cell.length_a   1.000
_cell.length_b   1.000
_cell.length_c   1.000
_cell.angle_alpha   90.00
_cell.angle_beta   90.00
_cell.angle_gamma   90.00
#
_symmetry.space_group_name_H-M   'P 1'
#
loop_
_entity.id
_entity.type
_entity.pdbx_description
1 polymer ?
#
loop_
_entity_poly.entity_id
_entity_poly.type
_entity_poly.pdbx_seq_one_letter_code
_entity_poly.pdbx_strand_id
1 'polypeptide(L)'
;DESTGTIGKRFANIELENNEENRRAYRQLLFTTDKEVANYISGVILYDETFWQKTDDGKLFVDVIKEKGIIPGIKVDKGVVQLLGTNDETTTQGLDDLGKRAQKYYDNGARFAKWRCVLKIGQGMLSQLAILENANVLARYASICQMSGLMPIVEPEILTDGEHTLEACIDASTRTLAAVYKALHDHNVYLEGTLL
;
A
#
# COMPACT_ATOMS: atom_id res chain seq x y z
N ASP A 1 -2.49 3.35 -6.59
CA ASP A 1 -3.37 2.93 -5.46
C ASP A 1 -3.73 4.06 -4.51
N GLU A 2 -3.66 5.30 -4.96
CA GLU A 2 -4.01 6.47 -4.16
C GLU A 2 -5.47 6.40 -3.72
N SER A 3 -5.69 6.53 -2.42
CA SER A 3 -7.03 6.70 -1.85
C SER A 3 -7.70 7.95 -2.40
N THR A 4 -9.03 8.04 -2.26
CA THR A 4 -9.84 9.18 -2.74
C THR A 4 -9.30 10.53 -2.27
N GLY A 5 -8.83 10.64 -1.02
CA GLY A 5 -8.21 11.86 -0.51
C GLY A 5 -6.83 12.15 -1.12
N THR A 6 -6.02 11.12 -1.35
CA THR A 6 -4.67 11.27 -1.90
C THR A 6 -4.71 11.66 -3.38
N ILE A 7 -5.53 11.00 -4.19
CA ILE A 7 -5.71 11.36 -5.61
C ILE A 7 -6.34 12.74 -5.76
N GLY A 8 -7.23 13.13 -4.84
CA GLY A 8 -7.80 14.48 -4.80
C GLY A 8 -6.75 15.58 -4.68
N LYS A 9 -5.71 15.38 -3.86
CA LYS A 9 -4.58 16.33 -3.77
C LYS A 9 -3.80 16.42 -5.09
N ARG A 10 -3.69 15.32 -5.84
CA ARG A 10 -3.02 15.29 -7.15
C ARG A 10 -3.84 16.02 -8.21
N PHE A 11 -5.15 15.80 -8.23
CA PHE A 11 -6.08 16.46 -9.15
C PHE A 11 -6.21 17.96 -8.87
N ALA A 12 -6.18 18.38 -7.60
CA ALA A 12 -6.21 19.79 -7.23
C ALA A 12 -5.03 20.59 -7.84
N ASN A 13 -3.85 19.99 -7.97
CA ASN A 13 -2.68 20.64 -8.57
C ASN A 13 -2.85 20.95 -10.08
N ILE A 14 -3.82 20.32 -10.74
CA ILE A 14 -4.14 20.52 -12.15
C ILE A 14 -5.58 21.03 -12.33
N GLU A 15 -6.19 21.54 -11.26
CA GLU A 15 -7.55 22.10 -11.25
C GLU A 15 -8.64 21.12 -11.74
N LEU A 16 -8.42 19.82 -11.59
CA LEU A 16 -9.37 18.77 -11.96
C LEU A 16 -10.28 18.41 -10.78
N GLU A 17 -11.59 18.30 -11.02
CA GLU A 17 -12.54 17.89 -9.99
C GLU A 17 -12.31 16.43 -9.55
N ASN A 18 -12.30 16.19 -8.24
CA ASN A 18 -12.16 14.84 -7.66
C ASN A 18 -13.50 14.08 -7.59
N ASN A 19 -14.08 13.77 -8.74
CA ASN A 19 -15.24 12.88 -8.87
C ASN A 19 -14.84 11.47 -9.32
N GLU A 20 -15.74 10.49 -9.18
CA GLU A 20 -15.47 9.08 -9.51
C GLU A 20 -15.10 8.87 -10.99
N GLU A 21 -15.79 9.57 -11.89
CA GLU A 21 -15.57 9.44 -13.33
C GLU A 21 -14.18 9.96 -13.74
N ASN A 22 -13.75 11.11 -13.24
CA ASN A 22 -12.41 11.64 -13.48
C ASN A 22 -11.32 10.69 -12.94
N ARG A 23 -11.56 10.07 -11.77
CA ARG A 23 -10.66 9.04 -11.23
C ARG A 23 -10.62 7.81 -12.14
N ARG A 24 -11.78 7.32 -12.60
CA ARG A 24 -11.89 6.17 -13.52
C ARG A 24 -11.18 6.46 -14.83
N ALA A 25 -11.48 7.58 -15.48
CA ALA A 25 -10.89 8.01 -16.75
C ALA A 25 -9.37 8.17 -16.66
N TYR A 26 -8.87 8.78 -15.59
CA TYR A 26 -7.42 8.88 -15.34
C TYR A 26 -6.75 7.50 -15.22
N ARG A 27 -7.37 6.56 -14.50
CA ARG A 27 -6.82 5.19 -14.38
C ARG A 27 -6.93 4.42 -15.69
N GLN A 28 -8.02 4.59 -16.43
CA GLN A 28 -8.14 4.02 -17.78
C GLN A 28 -6.99 4.49 -18.66
N LEU A 29 -6.71 5.79 -18.70
CA LEU A 29 -5.60 6.36 -19.48
C LEU A 29 -4.27 5.64 -19.21
N LEU A 30 -3.96 5.37 -17.93
CA LEU A 30 -2.77 4.61 -17.56
C LEU A 30 -2.86 3.16 -18.06
N PHE A 31 -3.95 2.47 -17.77
CA PHE A 31 -4.09 1.03 -18.04
C PHE A 31 -4.32 0.70 -19.51
N THR A 32 -4.70 1.66 -20.35
CA THR A 32 -4.87 1.47 -21.81
C THR A 32 -3.67 1.93 -22.62
N THR A 33 -2.57 2.34 -21.99
CA THR A 33 -1.28 2.62 -22.67
C THR A 33 -0.81 1.40 -23.48
N ASP A 34 0.00 1.57 -24.53
CA ASP A 34 0.45 0.44 -25.36
C ASP A 34 1.04 -0.74 -24.53
N LYS A 35 0.86 -1.97 -25.04
CA LYS A 35 1.32 -3.21 -24.39
C LYS A 35 2.83 -3.24 -24.12
N GLU A 36 3.62 -2.44 -24.83
CA GLU A 36 5.06 -2.27 -24.58
C GLU A 36 5.37 -1.92 -23.11
N VAL A 37 4.44 -1.29 -22.39
CA VAL A 37 4.60 -0.98 -20.95
C VAL A 37 4.84 -2.22 -20.09
N ALA A 38 4.37 -3.39 -20.52
CA ALA A 38 4.57 -4.66 -19.80
C ALA A 38 6.04 -5.11 -19.74
N ASN A 39 6.91 -4.55 -20.59
CA ASN A 39 8.36 -4.78 -20.49
C ASN A 39 8.98 -4.10 -19.25
N TYR A 40 8.29 -3.14 -18.66
CA TYR A 40 8.81 -2.28 -17.59
C TYR A 40 7.97 -2.33 -16.31
N ILE A 41 6.71 -2.71 -16.42
CA ILE A 41 5.77 -2.76 -15.30
C ILE A 41 5.38 -4.22 -15.03
N SER A 42 5.91 -4.80 -13.97
CA SER A 42 5.59 -6.17 -13.55
C SER A 42 4.25 -6.28 -12.84
N GLY A 43 3.84 -5.23 -12.11
CA GLY A 43 2.60 -5.21 -11.35
C GLY A 43 2.05 -3.81 -11.13
N VAL A 44 0.75 -3.73 -10.90
CA VAL A 44 0.03 -2.47 -10.65
C VAL A 44 -0.78 -2.57 -9.37
N ILE A 45 -0.56 -1.64 -8.44
CA ILE A 45 -1.30 -1.57 -7.18
C ILE A 45 -2.55 -0.71 -7.39
N LEU A 46 -3.71 -1.30 -7.12
CA LEU A 46 -5.02 -0.67 -7.24
C LEU A 46 -5.55 -0.24 -5.88
N TYR A 47 -6.39 0.80 -5.87
CA TYR A 47 -7.26 1.12 -4.74
C TYR A 47 -8.59 0.38 -4.90
N ASP A 48 -9.34 0.16 -3.82
CA ASP A 48 -10.60 -0.63 -3.84
C ASP A 48 -11.57 -0.13 -4.92
N GLU A 49 -11.80 1.19 -5.01
CA GLU A 49 -12.65 1.77 -6.05
C GLU A 49 -12.20 1.35 -7.47
N THR A 50 -10.91 1.51 -7.77
CA THR A 50 -10.35 1.19 -9.09
C THR A 50 -10.36 -0.32 -9.38
N PHE A 51 -10.23 -1.16 -8.36
CA PHE A 51 -10.26 -2.62 -8.52
C PHE A 51 -11.58 -3.11 -9.16
N TRP A 52 -12.69 -2.41 -8.88
CA TRP A 52 -14.02 -2.75 -9.38
C TRP A 52 -14.47 -1.89 -10.57
N GLN A 53 -13.69 -0.88 -10.95
CA GLN A 53 -13.99 0.00 -12.06
C GLN A 53 -13.78 -0.68 -13.41
N LYS A 54 -14.46 -0.10 -14.41
CA LYS A 54 -14.47 -0.58 -15.79
C LYS A 54 -13.98 0.49 -16.76
N THR A 55 -13.47 0.03 -17.86
CA THR A 55 -13.21 0.84 -19.05
C THR A 55 -14.51 1.30 -19.71
N ASP A 56 -14.41 2.22 -20.68
CA ASP A 56 -15.55 2.72 -21.47
C ASP A 56 -16.29 1.61 -22.23
N ASP A 57 -15.60 0.53 -22.62
CA ASP A 57 -16.17 -0.66 -23.27
C ASP A 57 -16.67 -1.72 -22.27
N GLY A 58 -16.68 -1.40 -20.96
CA GLY A 58 -17.30 -2.22 -19.92
C GLY A 58 -16.41 -3.35 -19.35
N LYS A 59 -15.13 -3.37 -19.68
CA LYS A 59 -14.16 -4.36 -19.19
C LYS A 59 -13.56 -3.94 -17.85
N LEU A 60 -13.37 -4.88 -16.92
CA LEU A 60 -12.73 -4.58 -15.65
C LEU A 60 -11.26 -4.18 -15.85
N PHE A 61 -10.80 -3.17 -15.13
CA PHE A 61 -9.39 -2.76 -15.19
C PHE A 61 -8.43 -3.90 -14.81
N VAL A 62 -8.83 -4.75 -13.87
CA VAL A 62 -8.06 -5.95 -13.49
C VAL A 62 -7.83 -6.86 -14.70
N ASP A 63 -8.82 -7.04 -15.57
CA ASP A 63 -8.68 -7.87 -16.77
C ASP A 63 -7.83 -7.19 -17.84
N VAL A 64 -7.95 -5.88 -18.03
CA VAL A 64 -7.08 -5.10 -18.92
C VAL A 64 -5.61 -5.23 -18.53
N ILE A 65 -5.31 -5.15 -17.23
CA ILE A 65 -3.96 -5.29 -16.68
C ILE A 65 -3.43 -6.71 -16.93
N LYS A 66 -4.24 -7.74 -16.64
CA LYS A 66 -3.86 -9.15 -16.82
C LYS A 66 -3.57 -9.51 -18.27
N GLU A 67 -4.35 -9.01 -19.22
CA GLU A 67 -4.16 -9.30 -20.65
C GLU A 67 -2.85 -8.75 -21.20
N LYS A 68 -2.27 -7.75 -20.53
CA LYS A 68 -0.93 -7.23 -20.85
C LYS A 68 0.19 -8.06 -20.23
N GLY A 69 -0.12 -9.08 -19.44
CA GLY A 69 0.85 -9.84 -18.67
C GLY A 69 1.33 -9.14 -17.40
N ILE A 70 0.63 -8.08 -16.97
CA ILE A 70 0.94 -7.33 -15.75
C ILE A 70 0.14 -7.91 -14.59
N ILE A 71 0.75 -8.01 -13.41
CA ILE A 71 0.13 -8.60 -12.24
C ILE A 71 -0.73 -7.54 -11.50
N PRO A 72 -2.03 -7.78 -11.26
CA PRO A 72 -2.85 -6.89 -10.44
C PRO A 72 -2.56 -7.08 -8.95
N GLY A 73 -2.38 -5.97 -8.24
CA GLY A 73 -2.27 -5.92 -6.79
C GLY A 73 -3.29 -4.96 -6.17
N ILE A 74 -3.50 -5.09 -4.86
CA ILE A 74 -4.53 -4.34 -4.14
C ILE A 74 -3.98 -3.70 -2.86
N LYS A 75 -4.20 -2.41 -2.67
CA LYS A 75 -3.98 -1.74 -1.38
C LYS A 75 -5.10 -2.11 -0.43
N VAL A 76 -4.76 -2.71 0.70
CA VAL A 76 -5.76 -3.24 1.65
C VAL A 76 -5.80 -2.49 2.98
N ASP A 77 -4.81 -1.65 3.30
CA ASP A 77 -4.92 -0.79 4.49
C ASP A 77 -6.06 0.24 4.34
N LYS A 78 -6.71 0.57 5.46
CA LYS A 78 -7.80 1.56 5.57
C LYS A 78 -7.27 2.91 6.10
N GLY A 79 -5.99 3.21 5.84
CA GLY A 79 -5.35 4.47 6.21
C GLY A 79 -4.74 4.51 7.61
N VAL A 80 -4.05 5.61 7.89
CA VAL A 80 -3.38 5.85 9.17
C VAL A 80 -4.35 6.37 10.23
N VAL A 81 -4.07 6.06 11.49
CA VAL A 81 -4.76 6.57 12.68
C VAL A 81 -3.72 7.03 13.70
N GLN A 82 -4.08 8.03 14.51
CA GLN A 82 -3.19 8.59 15.51
C GLN A 82 -2.86 7.57 16.60
N LEU A 83 -1.59 7.48 16.98
CA LEU A 83 -1.16 6.77 18.18
C LEU A 83 -1.27 7.69 19.40
N LEU A 84 -2.27 7.44 20.24
CA LEU A 84 -2.49 8.24 21.44
C LEU A 84 -1.29 8.18 22.39
N GLY A 85 -0.93 9.34 22.97
CA GLY A 85 0.23 9.45 23.85
C GLY A 85 1.58 9.64 23.13
N THR A 86 1.56 9.84 21.80
CA THR A 86 2.73 10.18 20.99
C THR A 86 2.67 11.62 20.48
N ASN A 87 3.77 12.11 19.87
CA ASN A 87 3.80 13.41 19.21
C ASN A 87 3.30 13.30 17.75
N ASP A 88 1.98 13.11 17.58
CA ASP A 88 1.34 12.99 16.25
C ASP A 88 1.89 11.87 15.35
N GLU A 89 2.35 10.79 15.98
CA GLU A 89 2.72 9.56 15.28
C GLU A 89 1.48 8.73 14.97
N THR A 90 1.62 7.79 14.04
CA THR A 90 0.50 7.01 13.52
C THR A 90 0.77 5.51 13.52
N THR A 91 -0.29 4.72 13.65
CA THR A 91 -0.35 3.33 13.16
C THR A 91 -1.33 3.26 12.00
N THR A 92 -1.56 2.08 11.45
CA THR A 92 -2.41 1.89 10.28
C THR A 92 -3.51 0.89 10.60
N GLN A 93 -4.74 1.19 10.18
CA GLN A 93 -5.90 0.34 10.42
C GLN A 93 -6.29 -0.48 9.17
N GLY A 94 -7.13 -1.50 9.34
CA GLY A 94 -7.69 -2.28 8.24
C GLY A 94 -7.60 -3.81 8.38
N LEU A 95 -7.18 -4.31 9.54
CA LEU A 95 -7.07 -5.76 9.81
C LEU A 95 -8.43 -6.42 10.02
N ASP A 96 -9.39 -5.69 10.57
CA ASP A 96 -10.76 -6.17 10.70
C ASP A 96 -11.29 -6.57 9.34
N ASP A 97 -11.86 -7.79 9.25
CA ASP A 97 -12.35 -8.46 8.04
C ASP A 97 -11.32 -8.76 6.93
N LEU A 98 -10.02 -8.45 7.14
CA LEU A 98 -9.01 -8.49 6.08
C LEU A 98 -8.93 -9.85 5.38
N GLY A 99 -9.00 -10.97 6.09
CA GLY A 99 -8.95 -12.31 5.46
C GLY A 99 -10.10 -12.55 4.47
N LYS A 100 -11.31 -12.06 4.77
CA LYS A 100 -12.46 -12.15 3.85
C LYS A 100 -12.25 -11.26 2.63
N ARG A 101 -11.76 -10.04 2.83
CA ARG A 101 -11.49 -9.10 1.71
C ARG A 101 -10.35 -9.59 0.83
N ALA A 102 -9.26 -10.06 1.43
CA ALA A 102 -8.11 -10.62 0.73
C ALA A 102 -8.52 -11.81 -0.16
N GLN A 103 -9.34 -12.73 0.37
CA GLN A 103 -9.90 -13.82 -0.44
C GLN A 103 -10.74 -13.30 -1.59
N LYS A 104 -11.63 -12.34 -1.34
CA LYS A 104 -12.45 -11.72 -2.40
C LYS A 104 -11.57 -11.10 -3.50
N TYR A 105 -10.50 -10.39 -3.15
CA TYR A 105 -9.58 -9.82 -4.16
C TYR A 105 -8.82 -10.90 -4.93
N TYR A 106 -8.38 -11.97 -4.26
CA TYR A 106 -7.70 -13.09 -4.90
C TYR A 106 -8.59 -13.77 -5.95
N ASP A 107 -9.83 -14.07 -5.58
CA ASP A 107 -10.85 -14.68 -6.46
C ASP A 107 -11.15 -13.81 -7.68
N ASN A 108 -10.97 -12.49 -7.55
CA ASN A 108 -11.20 -11.52 -8.61
C ASN A 108 -9.92 -11.05 -9.31
N GLY A 109 -8.79 -11.73 -9.11
CA GLY A 109 -7.60 -11.58 -9.95
C GLY A 109 -6.39 -10.87 -9.32
N ALA A 110 -6.49 -10.36 -8.08
CA ALA A 110 -5.32 -9.88 -7.36
C ALA A 110 -4.35 -11.02 -7.06
N ARG A 111 -3.04 -10.77 -7.11
CA ARG A 111 -2.00 -11.75 -6.71
C ARG A 111 -1.03 -11.23 -5.66
N PHE A 112 -1.10 -9.94 -5.37
CA PHE A 112 -0.36 -9.34 -4.28
C PHE A 112 -1.18 -8.23 -3.63
N ALA A 113 -0.78 -7.83 -2.44
CA ALA A 113 -1.40 -6.77 -1.68
C ALA A 113 -0.35 -5.74 -1.26
N LYS A 114 -0.81 -4.56 -0.84
CA LYS A 114 0.03 -3.53 -0.23
C LYS A 114 -0.58 -3.02 1.07
N TRP A 115 0.27 -2.78 2.06
CA TRP A 115 -0.09 -2.10 3.30
C TRP A 115 0.96 -1.05 3.65
N ARG A 116 0.51 0.20 3.79
CA ARG A 116 1.38 1.34 4.09
C ARG A 116 1.30 1.75 5.55
N CYS A 117 2.42 1.70 6.25
CA CYS A 117 2.65 2.38 7.52
C CYS A 117 3.41 3.68 7.29
N VAL A 118 3.20 4.67 8.16
CA VAL A 118 3.83 5.99 8.05
C VAL A 118 4.55 6.33 9.35
N LEU A 119 5.83 6.65 9.21
CA LEU A 119 6.75 6.97 10.30
C LEU A 119 7.38 8.33 10.00
N LYS A 120 7.67 9.13 11.03
CA LYS A 120 8.19 10.49 10.90
C LYS A 120 9.43 10.68 11.76
N ILE A 121 10.36 11.48 11.28
CA ILE A 121 11.56 11.89 12.01
C ILE A 121 11.43 13.36 12.41
N GLY A 122 11.75 13.69 13.66
CA GLY A 122 11.83 15.07 14.15
C GLY A 122 10.98 15.31 15.40
N GLN A 123 11.27 16.40 16.13
CA GLN A 123 10.49 16.83 17.30
C GLN A 123 10.24 15.70 18.33
N GLY A 124 11.23 14.85 18.61
CA GLY A 124 11.10 13.72 19.53
C GLY A 124 10.54 12.42 18.91
N MET A 125 10.16 12.45 17.63
CA MET A 125 9.91 11.28 16.78
C MET A 125 11.24 10.86 16.11
N LEU A 126 11.49 9.59 15.82
CA LEU A 126 10.61 8.44 15.80
C LEU A 126 10.64 7.66 17.13
N SER A 127 9.48 7.46 17.76
CA SER A 127 9.39 6.74 19.03
C SER A 127 9.48 5.23 18.86
N GLN A 128 9.92 4.54 19.91
CA GLN A 128 9.95 3.08 19.94
C GLN A 128 8.53 2.49 19.86
N LEU A 129 7.52 3.17 20.42
CA LEU A 129 6.13 2.74 20.35
C LEU A 129 5.64 2.70 18.91
N ALA A 130 5.88 3.77 18.14
CA ALA A 130 5.48 3.84 16.73
C ALA A 130 6.17 2.75 15.88
N ILE A 131 7.47 2.50 16.11
CA ILE A 131 8.19 1.43 15.42
C ILE A 131 7.56 0.06 15.71
N LEU A 132 7.38 -0.29 16.99
CA LEU A 132 6.90 -1.62 17.38
C LEU A 132 5.46 -1.88 16.91
N GLU A 133 4.59 -0.89 17.05
CA GLU A 133 3.19 -1.01 16.66
C GLU A 133 3.03 -1.15 15.14
N ASN A 134 3.74 -0.33 14.35
CA ASN A 134 3.71 -0.45 12.89
C ASN A 134 4.36 -1.75 12.38
N ALA A 135 5.45 -2.21 13.00
CA ALA A 135 6.05 -3.49 12.66
C ALA A 135 5.08 -4.66 12.93
N ASN A 136 4.40 -4.64 14.09
CA ASN A 136 3.44 -5.67 14.46
C ASN A 136 2.20 -5.68 13.56
N VAL A 137 1.64 -4.52 13.20
CA VAL A 137 0.48 -4.47 12.30
C VAL A 137 0.84 -4.92 10.88
N LEU A 138 2.03 -4.59 10.38
CA LEU A 138 2.54 -5.08 9.10
C LEU A 138 2.68 -6.61 9.09
N ALA A 139 3.18 -7.20 10.19
CA ALA A 139 3.32 -8.64 10.30
C ALA A 139 1.97 -9.37 10.35
N ARG A 140 0.99 -8.82 11.07
CA ARG A 140 -0.41 -9.31 11.08
C ARG A 140 -1.02 -9.27 9.68
N TYR A 141 -0.84 -8.15 8.98
CA TYR A 141 -1.29 -7.99 7.59
C TYR A 141 -0.64 -9.03 6.67
N ALA A 142 0.68 -9.18 6.72
CA ALA A 142 1.44 -10.08 5.86
C ALA A 142 1.02 -11.55 6.06
N SER A 143 0.87 -11.97 7.32
CA SER A 143 0.39 -13.32 7.66
C SER A 143 -1.00 -13.59 7.08
N ILE A 144 -1.94 -12.65 7.20
CA ILE A 144 -3.28 -12.78 6.63
C ILE A 144 -3.24 -12.87 5.09
N CYS A 145 -2.42 -12.02 4.44
CA CYS A 145 -2.27 -12.06 2.99
C CYS A 145 -1.75 -13.39 2.47
N GLN A 146 -0.69 -13.92 3.10
CA GLN A 146 -0.14 -15.22 2.72
C GLN A 146 -1.17 -16.34 2.88
N MET A 147 -2.00 -16.29 3.93
CA MET A 147 -3.08 -17.25 4.12
C MET A 147 -4.22 -17.14 3.12
N SER A 148 -4.36 -16.00 2.45
CA SER A 148 -5.30 -15.78 1.35
C SER A 148 -4.65 -15.93 -0.04
N GLY A 149 -3.41 -16.41 -0.12
CA GLY A 149 -2.70 -16.60 -1.39
C GLY A 149 -2.20 -15.30 -2.06
N LEU A 150 -2.19 -14.17 -1.34
CA LEU A 150 -1.64 -12.91 -1.81
C LEU A 150 -0.23 -12.71 -1.27
N MET A 151 0.71 -12.36 -2.15
CA MET A 151 2.03 -11.88 -1.72
C MET A 151 1.88 -10.49 -1.09
N PRO A 152 2.35 -10.23 0.15
CA PRO A 152 2.28 -8.92 0.77
C PRO A 152 3.50 -8.05 0.43
N ILE A 153 3.24 -6.84 -0.05
CA ILE A 153 4.19 -5.72 -0.03
C ILE A 153 4.08 -5.05 1.34
N VAL A 154 5.18 -5.10 2.09
CA VAL A 154 5.33 -4.55 3.44
C VAL A 154 5.95 -3.15 3.31
N GLU A 155 5.17 -2.08 3.51
CA GLU A 155 5.65 -0.70 3.26
C GLU A 155 5.74 0.11 4.58
N PRO A 156 6.88 0.07 5.31
CA PRO A 156 7.14 0.90 6.48
C PRO A 156 7.74 2.26 6.06
N GLU A 157 6.94 3.15 5.46
CA GLU A 157 7.45 4.40 4.90
C GLU A 157 7.88 5.37 6.01
N ILE A 158 9.17 5.72 6.00
CA ILE A 158 9.71 6.84 6.77
C ILE A 158 9.66 8.08 5.87
N LEU A 159 8.85 9.07 6.27
CA LEU A 159 8.70 10.29 5.48
C LEU A 159 10.02 11.05 5.39
N THR A 160 10.32 11.54 4.19
CA THR A 160 11.48 12.40 3.92
C THR A 160 11.23 13.87 4.28
N ASP A 161 9.99 14.23 4.62
CA ASP A 161 9.64 15.59 5.04
C ASP A 161 10.38 15.98 6.32
N GLY A 162 10.90 17.21 6.37
CA GLY A 162 11.55 17.80 7.55
C GLY A 162 12.99 18.25 7.28
N GLU A 163 13.71 18.58 8.36
CA GLU A 163 15.08 19.11 8.34
C GLU A 163 16.11 18.11 8.92
N HIS A 164 15.74 16.83 9.00
CA HIS A 164 16.60 15.80 9.57
C HIS A 164 17.78 15.48 8.64
N THR A 165 18.90 15.04 9.21
CA THR A 165 20.10 14.70 8.43
C THR A 165 20.00 13.30 7.82
N LEU A 166 20.92 12.99 6.90
CA LEU A 166 21.06 11.65 6.33
C LEU A 166 21.32 10.60 7.42
N GLU A 167 22.15 10.91 8.42
CA GLU A 167 22.47 10.01 9.53
C GLU A 167 21.24 9.68 10.37
N ALA A 168 20.37 10.67 10.60
CA ALA A 168 19.10 10.45 11.30
C ALA A 168 18.15 9.54 10.49
N CYS A 169 18.11 9.71 9.17
CA CYS A 169 17.34 8.82 8.29
C CYS A 169 17.89 7.39 8.29
N ILE A 170 19.22 7.22 8.29
CA ILE A 170 19.88 5.90 8.39
C ILE A 170 19.54 5.23 9.74
N ASP A 171 19.62 5.94 10.86
CA ASP A 171 19.26 5.40 12.18
C ASP A 171 17.79 4.95 12.22
N ALA A 172 16.87 5.84 11.81
CA ALA A 172 15.45 5.55 11.79
C ALA A 172 15.11 4.36 10.88
N SER A 173 15.71 4.29 9.69
CA SER A 173 15.54 3.18 8.75
C SER A 173 16.06 1.87 9.33
N THR A 174 17.26 1.88 9.92
CA THR A 174 17.88 0.69 10.49
C THR A 174 17.03 0.12 11.63
N ARG A 175 16.60 0.95 12.57
CA ARG A 175 15.76 0.54 13.71
C ARG A 175 14.38 0.04 13.25
N THR A 176 13.78 0.74 12.29
CA THR A 176 12.46 0.36 11.74
C THR A 176 12.53 -0.97 11.02
N LEU A 177 13.46 -1.15 10.08
CA LEU A 177 13.57 -2.38 9.29
C LEU A 177 13.95 -3.58 10.16
N ALA A 178 14.83 -3.41 11.15
CA ALA A 178 15.14 -4.46 12.11
C ALA A 178 13.89 -4.92 12.89
N ALA A 179 13.07 -3.98 13.34
CA ALA A 179 11.81 -4.29 14.03
C ALA A 179 10.79 -4.96 13.10
N VAL A 180 10.67 -4.50 11.84
CA VAL A 180 9.79 -5.09 10.83
C VAL A 180 10.16 -6.54 10.58
N TYR A 181 11.42 -6.85 10.25
CA TYR A 181 11.83 -8.24 9.98
C TYR A 181 11.71 -9.13 11.21
N LYS A 182 11.98 -8.62 12.42
CA LYS A 182 11.75 -9.37 13.66
C LYS A 182 10.26 -9.69 13.85
N ALA A 183 9.37 -8.73 13.61
CA ALA A 183 7.93 -8.95 13.72
C ALA A 183 7.42 -9.92 12.65
N LEU A 184 7.88 -9.80 11.39
CA LEU A 184 7.56 -10.76 10.33
C LEU A 184 7.95 -12.19 10.73
N HIS A 185 9.15 -12.36 11.29
CA HIS A 185 9.60 -13.66 11.81
C HIS A 185 8.72 -14.18 12.96
N ASP A 186 8.40 -13.33 13.94
CA ASP A 186 7.57 -13.71 15.10
C ASP A 186 6.15 -14.14 14.70
N HIS A 187 5.62 -13.60 13.59
CA HIS A 187 4.32 -13.97 13.03
C HIS A 187 4.40 -15.11 12.00
N ASN A 188 5.56 -15.77 11.88
CA ASN A 188 5.82 -16.88 10.97
C ASN A 188 5.57 -16.54 9.49
N VAL A 189 5.85 -15.29 9.10
CA VAL A 189 5.73 -14.86 7.70
C VAL A 189 6.82 -15.52 6.86
N TYR A 190 6.44 -16.12 5.74
CA TYR A 190 7.35 -16.71 4.77
C TYR A 190 8.02 -15.62 3.92
N LEU A 191 9.27 -15.24 4.25
CA LEU A 191 9.92 -14.04 3.70
C LEU A 191 10.14 -14.10 2.18
N GLU A 192 10.44 -15.27 1.63
CA GLU A 192 10.62 -15.47 0.18
C GLU A 192 9.34 -15.21 -0.61
N GLY A 193 8.19 -15.19 0.06
CA GLY A 193 6.89 -14.81 -0.49
C GLY A 193 6.44 -13.40 -0.07
N THR A 194 7.35 -12.46 0.12
CA THR A 194 7.07 -11.03 0.46
C THR A 194 7.90 -10.09 -0.40
N LEU A 195 7.51 -8.81 -0.45
CA LEU A 195 8.35 -7.71 -0.93
C LEU A 195 8.38 -6.57 0.10
N LEU A 196 9.47 -5.81 0.10
CA LEU A 196 9.68 -4.60 0.88
C LEU A 196 9.89 -3.42 -0.08
#